data_AF-A0A1M4XUD7-F1
#
_entry.id   AF-A0A1M4XUD7-F1
#
_cell.length_a   1.000
_cell.length_b   1.000
_cell.length_c   1.000
_cell.angle_alpha   90.00
_cell.angle_beta   90.00
_cell.angle_gamma   90.00
#
_symmetry.space_group_name_H-M   'P 1'
#
loop_
_entity.id
_entity.type
_entity.pdbx_description
1 polymer ?
#
loop_
_entity_poly.entity_id
_entity_poly.type
_entity_poly.pdbx_seq_one_letter_code
_entity_poly.pdbx_strand_id
1 'polypeptide(L)'
;MLDKIFSWSKKKPDEEVQPQIIFGRYSDNNKSVAKVEKWNAADNLFKEKKYYESISAFFEYLSDDELGNVIHKQDGNKGSFEFYQGSKIIRGHYDDKLFEAEGFLASMPQASVPVMRRLLEMNFTLYYSRYAINGDNISMLFDSDIQTANPSKLYYGLKELATKTDKQDDLLVQDFTALKAIDTDHLQPIPEEEKEVKYQYFKKWIEETLALINGVDQDKYSGGIAYLLLALAYRIDYLIVPEGKLLLALEKIVEIYFRKDDRPVTEKNQEMIDGYQKLLEKQKEDFFPFLFRSKFTFSIVTPQNYKTIADAIYNANQNVAWYKDNKLPGIAAQISEYGLSYCQYSYSLPRPITEYFHLFMMINYGDFFRDIGFKEEYYKKETGEYNRELIFQRIEETEARWKEKYPELKFKTDKLKFDNEVAFNQSFTTEIEYLNLETK
;
A
#
# COMPACT_ATOMS: atom_id res chain seq x y z
N MET A 1 15.18 14.14 -56.89
CA MET A 1 15.71 12.84 -56.40
C MET A 1 15.39 12.82 -54.92
N LEU A 2 14.15 12.47 -54.55
CA LEU A 2 13.70 11.10 -54.27
C LEU A 2 14.49 10.49 -53.11
N ASP A 3 14.17 10.92 -51.88
CA ASP A 3 14.30 10.13 -50.64
C ASP A 3 13.23 10.57 -49.61
N LYS A 4 12.02 10.84 -50.11
CA LYS A 4 10.78 10.79 -49.33
C LYS A 4 9.99 9.63 -49.90
N ILE A 5 10.02 8.46 -49.28
CA ILE A 5 9.03 7.38 -49.42
C ILE A 5 9.48 6.23 -48.48
N PHE A 6 8.59 5.82 -47.58
CA PHE A 6 8.66 4.74 -46.58
C PHE A 6 9.29 5.02 -45.21
N SER A 7 8.56 5.75 -44.35
CA SER A 7 8.29 5.22 -43.00
C SER A 7 6.78 5.13 -42.80
N TRP A 8 6.24 3.94 -43.05
CA TRP A 8 4.89 3.60 -42.62
C TRP A 8 4.95 3.39 -41.11
N SER A 9 4.84 4.48 -40.33
CA SER A 9 4.39 4.37 -38.96
C SER A 9 2.95 3.87 -39.03
N LYS A 10 2.73 2.58 -38.74
CA LYS A 10 1.42 2.12 -38.30
C LYS A 10 1.02 3.04 -37.14
N LYS A 11 0.05 3.93 -37.38
CA LYS A 11 -0.70 4.55 -36.29
C LYS A 11 -1.19 3.40 -35.42
N LYS A 12 -0.71 3.32 -34.18
CA LYS A 12 -1.36 2.49 -33.16
C LYS A 12 -2.85 2.89 -33.17
N PRO A 13 -3.79 1.95 -33.31
CA PRO A 13 -5.19 2.26 -33.09
C PRO A 13 -5.33 2.83 -31.67
N ASP A 14 -6.24 3.79 -31.51
CA ASP A 14 -6.53 4.52 -30.26
C ASP A 14 -6.12 3.71 -29.01
N GLU A 15 -5.05 4.15 -28.32
CA GLU A 15 -4.71 3.61 -27.01
C GLU A 15 -5.86 4.00 -26.07
N GLU A 16 -6.89 3.16 -26.05
CA GLU A 16 -8.02 3.30 -25.15
C GLU A 16 -7.49 3.32 -23.72
N VAL A 17 -7.74 4.43 -23.03
CA VAL A 17 -7.19 4.73 -21.71
C VAL A 17 -7.65 3.66 -20.71
N GLN A 18 -6.71 2.91 -20.14
CA GLN A 18 -7.00 1.97 -19.05
C GLN A 18 -7.50 2.72 -17.80
N PRO A 19 -8.30 2.06 -16.94
CA PRO A 19 -8.69 2.64 -15.66
C PRO A 19 -7.45 3.05 -14.85
N GLN A 20 -7.39 4.33 -14.46
CA GLN A 20 -6.35 4.79 -13.55
C GLN A 20 -6.74 4.42 -12.12
N ILE A 21 -6.55 3.14 -11.74
CA ILE A 21 -6.80 2.63 -10.39
C ILE A 21 -5.47 2.34 -9.68
N ILE A 22 -5.32 2.90 -8.48
CA ILE A 22 -4.16 2.65 -7.61
C ILE A 22 -4.52 1.51 -6.66
N PHE A 23 -3.67 0.48 -6.63
CA PHE A 23 -3.82 -0.69 -5.77
C PHE A 23 -2.72 -0.76 -4.72
N GLY A 24 -3.06 -1.34 -3.58
CA GLY A 24 -2.16 -1.55 -2.46
C GLY A 24 -1.73 -0.28 -1.74
N ARG A 25 -0.94 -0.51 -0.69
CA ARG A 25 -0.38 0.53 0.16
C ARG A 25 0.70 1.33 -0.59
N TYR A 26 0.76 2.63 -0.31
CA TYR A 26 1.79 3.50 -0.86
C TYR A 26 3.19 3.12 -0.33
N SER A 27 4.21 3.28 -1.18
CA SER A 27 5.60 2.92 -0.92
C SER A 27 6.51 4.04 -1.43
N ASP A 28 7.25 4.68 -0.51
CA ASP A 28 8.20 5.78 -0.79
C ASP A 28 9.63 5.30 -1.11
N ASN A 29 9.91 4.00 -1.00
CA ASN A 29 11.23 3.37 -1.24
C ASN A 29 11.69 3.41 -2.72
N ASN A 30 10.86 3.95 -3.61
CA ASN A 30 11.00 3.77 -5.05
C ASN A 30 11.34 5.04 -5.81
N LYS A 31 12.01 5.97 -5.13
CA LYS A 31 12.51 7.20 -5.74
C LYS A 31 13.40 6.87 -6.95
N SER A 32 13.21 7.65 -8.02
CA SER A 32 14.06 7.60 -9.21
C SER A 32 15.46 8.10 -8.89
N VAL A 33 16.44 7.82 -9.76
CA VAL A 33 17.81 8.33 -9.60
C VAL A 33 17.79 9.87 -9.46
N ALA A 34 17.00 10.56 -10.29
CA ALA A 34 16.84 12.01 -10.22
C ALA A 34 16.29 12.50 -8.87
N LYS A 35 15.33 11.79 -8.27
CA LYS A 35 14.81 12.13 -6.93
C LYS A 35 15.87 11.88 -5.85
N VAL A 36 16.61 10.78 -5.91
CA VAL A 36 17.72 10.51 -4.97
C VAL A 36 18.77 11.64 -5.02
N GLU A 37 19.07 12.18 -6.20
CA GLU A 37 19.96 13.34 -6.31
C GLU A 37 19.41 14.61 -5.66
N LYS A 38 18.08 14.78 -5.59
CA LYS A 38 17.47 15.89 -4.84
C LYS A 38 17.68 15.76 -3.34
N TRP A 39 17.66 14.53 -2.82
CA TRP A 39 18.05 14.28 -1.42
C TRP A 39 19.51 14.66 -1.15
N ASN A 40 20.43 14.22 -2.02
CA ASN A 40 21.85 14.55 -1.90
C ASN A 40 22.07 16.07 -1.99
N ALA A 41 21.38 16.74 -2.90
CA ALA A 41 21.43 18.19 -3.04
C ALA A 41 20.93 18.90 -1.77
N ALA A 42 19.80 18.46 -1.21
CA ALA A 42 19.27 19.01 0.04
C ALA A 42 20.29 18.90 1.18
N ASP A 43 20.89 17.72 1.36
CA ASP A 43 21.88 17.50 2.43
C ASP A 43 23.14 18.37 2.28
N ASN A 44 23.64 18.52 1.05
CA ASN A 44 24.79 19.37 0.77
C ASN A 44 24.48 20.87 0.96
N LEU A 45 23.33 21.34 0.46
CA LEU A 45 22.89 22.73 0.63
C LEU A 45 22.72 23.08 2.12
N PHE A 46 22.20 22.14 2.92
CA PHE A 46 22.09 22.33 4.37
C PHE A 46 23.47 22.52 5.02
N LYS A 47 24.46 21.69 4.68
CA LYS A 47 25.85 21.81 5.18
C LYS A 47 26.50 23.14 4.79
N GLU A 48 26.14 23.69 3.63
CA GLU A 48 26.55 25.02 3.17
C GLU A 48 25.78 26.18 3.82
N LYS A 49 24.84 25.89 4.74
CA LYS A 49 23.94 26.86 5.39
C LYS A 49 22.96 27.56 4.44
N LYS A 50 22.72 26.98 3.26
CA LYS A 50 21.70 27.40 2.29
C LYS A 50 20.38 26.71 2.63
N TYR A 51 19.79 27.12 3.76
CA TYR A 51 18.68 26.38 4.38
C TYR A 51 17.42 26.35 3.51
N TYR A 52 17.08 27.46 2.84
CA TYR A 52 15.85 27.54 2.06
C TYR A 52 15.95 26.73 0.77
N GLU A 53 17.10 26.77 0.09
CA GLU A 53 17.38 25.93 -1.08
C GLU A 53 17.42 24.45 -0.71
N SER A 54 17.96 24.12 0.48
CA SER A 54 17.90 22.77 1.04
C SER A 54 16.45 22.31 1.23
N ILE A 55 15.58 23.16 1.79
CA ILE A 55 14.16 22.82 2.00
C ILE A 55 13.44 22.60 0.66
N SER A 56 13.73 23.42 -0.35
CA SER A 56 13.16 23.25 -1.69
C SER A 56 13.59 21.94 -2.34
N ALA A 57 14.88 21.61 -2.30
CA ALA A 57 15.38 20.33 -2.78
C ALA A 57 14.78 19.14 -2.01
N PHE A 58 14.55 19.29 -0.71
CA PHE A 58 13.88 18.29 0.12
C PHE A 58 12.42 18.05 -0.29
N PHE A 59 11.63 19.11 -0.55
CA PHE A 59 10.25 18.94 -1.02
C PHE A 59 10.18 18.38 -2.44
N GLU A 60 11.14 18.71 -3.32
CA GLU A 60 11.27 18.06 -4.63
C GLU A 60 11.60 16.56 -4.52
N TYR A 61 12.36 16.14 -3.50
CA TYR A 61 12.57 14.72 -3.19
C TYR A 61 11.28 14.05 -2.74
N LEU A 62 10.51 14.69 -1.85
CA LEU A 62 9.26 14.15 -1.34
C LEU A 62 8.18 14.03 -2.42
N SER A 63 8.13 14.98 -3.37
CA SER A 63 7.07 15.02 -4.37
C SER A 63 7.06 13.77 -5.26
N ASP A 64 5.85 13.29 -5.51
CA ASP A 64 5.46 12.37 -6.57
C ASP A 64 4.64 13.19 -7.56
N ASP A 65 5.23 13.45 -8.72
CA ASP A 65 4.69 14.40 -9.70
C ASP A 65 3.47 13.83 -10.42
N GLU A 66 3.31 12.50 -10.47
CA GLU A 66 2.14 11.82 -11.01
C GLU A 66 0.96 11.91 -10.03
N LEU A 67 1.22 11.73 -8.73
CA LEU A 67 0.18 11.84 -7.69
C LEU A 67 -0.15 13.30 -7.34
N GLY A 68 0.78 14.22 -7.55
CA GLY A 68 0.67 15.60 -7.07
C GLY A 68 0.42 15.63 -5.56
N ASN A 69 1.26 14.91 -4.81
CA ASN A 69 1.11 14.69 -3.37
C ASN A 69 1.67 15.83 -2.50
N VAL A 70 2.51 16.70 -3.06
CA VAL A 70 3.15 17.83 -2.37
C VAL A 70 2.92 19.12 -3.16
N ILE A 71 2.52 20.18 -2.46
CA ILE A 71 2.45 21.55 -2.97
C ILE A 71 3.38 22.39 -2.10
N HIS A 72 4.43 22.94 -2.71
CA HIS A 72 5.42 23.78 -2.03
C HIS A 72 5.56 25.11 -2.77
N LYS A 73 5.51 26.21 -2.02
CA LYS A 73 5.63 27.58 -2.53
C LYS A 73 6.67 28.32 -1.70
N GLN A 74 7.71 28.81 -2.36
CA GLN A 74 8.77 29.59 -1.73
C GLN A 74 8.74 31.03 -2.25
N ASP A 75 8.92 32.00 -1.35
CA ASP A 75 9.14 33.41 -1.64
C ASP A 75 10.35 33.90 -0.81
N GLY A 76 11.52 33.91 -1.45
CA GLY A 76 12.79 34.21 -0.79
C GLY A 76 13.08 33.29 0.38
N ASN A 77 13.17 33.86 1.58
CA ASN A 77 13.47 33.15 2.83
C ASN A 77 12.22 32.63 3.55
N LYS A 78 11.05 32.73 2.93
CA LYS A 78 9.80 32.23 3.49
C LYS A 78 9.17 31.23 2.54
N GLY A 79 8.37 30.34 3.07
CA GLY A 79 7.61 29.42 2.25
C GLY A 79 6.45 28.79 3.00
N SER A 80 5.55 28.22 2.22
CA SER A 80 4.41 27.43 2.69
C SER A 80 4.37 26.12 1.94
N PHE A 81 3.89 25.08 2.59
CA PHE A 81 3.69 23.79 1.96
C PHE A 81 2.42 23.12 2.47
N GLU A 82 1.88 22.25 1.63
CA GLU A 82 0.93 21.25 2.04
C GLU A 82 1.25 19.92 1.35
N PHE A 83 1.00 18.82 2.03
CA PHE A 83 1.11 17.49 1.44
C PHE A 83 0.07 16.55 2.02
N TYR A 84 -0.23 15.49 1.27
CA TYR A 84 -1.29 14.56 1.60
C TYR A 84 -0.74 13.27 2.20
N GLN A 85 -1.44 12.76 3.20
CA GLN A 85 -1.20 11.45 3.80
C GLN A 85 -2.54 10.81 4.13
N GLY A 86 -2.97 9.87 3.29
CA GLY A 86 -4.22 9.15 3.48
C GLY A 86 -5.40 10.11 3.45
N SER A 87 -6.10 10.15 4.57
CA SER A 87 -7.26 11.02 4.78
C SER A 87 -6.92 12.42 5.27
N LYS A 88 -5.63 12.75 5.42
CA LYS A 88 -5.15 13.99 6.03
C LYS A 88 -4.31 14.86 5.13
N ILE A 89 -4.41 16.15 5.39
CA ILE A 89 -3.53 17.19 4.84
C ILE A 89 -2.63 17.68 5.97
N ILE A 90 -1.32 17.63 5.73
CA ILE A 90 -0.35 18.31 6.57
C ILE A 90 -0.03 19.64 5.94
N ARG A 91 -0.13 20.71 6.72
CA ARG A 91 0.12 22.09 6.28
C ARG A 91 1.25 22.68 7.09
N GLY A 92 2.06 23.51 6.48
CA GLY A 92 3.15 24.14 7.19
C GLY A 92 3.73 25.34 6.49
N HIS A 93 4.62 26.01 7.21
CA HIS A 93 5.32 27.20 6.74
C HIS A 93 6.70 27.28 7.38
N TYR A 94 7.57 28.07 6.77
CA TYR A 94 8.88 28.35 7.32
C TYR A 94 9.33 29.77 7.02
N ASP A 95 10.21 30.29 7.86
CA ASP A 95 10.83 31.61 7.72
C ASP A 95 12.29 31.61 8.21
N ASP A 96 12.84 32.81 8.50
CA ASP A 96 14.20 32.99 8.98
C ASP A 96 14.49 32.39 10.37
N LYS A 97 13.46 31.93 11.08
CA LYS A 97 13.58 31.40 12.43
C LYS A 97 13.15 29.95 12.50
N LEU A 98 11.94 29.66 12.03
CA LEU A 98 11.26 28.40 12.30
C LEU A 98 10.79 27.71 11.04
N PHE A 99 10.71 26.39 11.12
CA PHE A 99 9.95 25.53 10.25
C PHE A 99 8.85 24.90 11.10
N GLU A 100 7.59 25.02 10.68
CA GLU A 100 6.42 24.51 11.41
C GLU A 100 5.50 23.71 10.48
N ALA A 101 4.94 22.62 10.99
CA ALA A 101 3.95 21.80 10.32
C ALA A 101 2.85 21.36 11.30
N GLU A 102 1.61 21.33 10.82
CA GLU A 102 0.41 20.97 11.57
C GLU A 102 -0.44 19.98 10.76
N GLY A 103 -1.00 19.00 11.46
CA GLY A 103 -2.05 18.10 10.98
C GLY A 103 -3.25 18.14 11.91
N PHE A 104 -4.44 18.38 11.37
CA PHE A 104 -5.68 18.38 12.15
C PHE A 104 -6.26 16.97 12.27
N LEU A 105 -6.65 16.56 13.48
CA LEU A 105 -7.21 15.22 13.73
C LEU A 105 -8.73 15.26 13.78
N ALA A 106 -9.26 16.08 14.69
CA ALA A 106 -10.68 16.16 14.96
C ALA A 106 -11.05 17.49 15.62
N SER A 107 -12.30 17.90 15.48
CA SER A 107 -12.86 18.98 16.28
C SER A 107 -13.39 18.44 17.61
N MET A 108 -13.10 19.15 18.69
CA MET A 108 -13.56 18.94 20.06
C MET A 108 -14.31 20.19 20.55
N PRO A 109 -15.58 20.42 20.13
CA PRO A 109 -16.33 21.62 20.49
C PRO A 109 -16.61 21.75 21.99
N GLN A 110 -16.55 20.63 22.73
CA GLN A 110 -16.66 20.61 24.17
C GLN A 110 -15.44 19.91 24.74
N ALA A 111 -14.75 20.57 25.67
CA ALA A 111 -13.57 20.02 26.31
C ALA A 111 -13.87 18.68 26.98
N SER A 112 -13.02 17.68 26.71
CA SER A 112 -13.16 16.32 27.23
C SER A 112 -11.91 15.91 27.99
N VAL A 113 -12.01 15.77 29.30
CA VAL A 113 -10.89 15.35 30.17
C VAL A 113 -10.33 13.98 29.76
N PRO A 114 -11.15 12.95 29.45
CA PRO A 114 -10.64 11.67 28.95
C PRO A 114 -9.80 11.81 27.67
N VAL A 115 -10.25 12.63 26.72
CA VAL A 115 -9.52 12.90 25.47
C VAL A 115 -8.19 13.57 25.78
N MET A 116 -8.20 14.65 26.57
CA MET A 116 -6.97 15.38 26.92
C MET A 116 -5.94 14.49 27.65
N ARG A 117 -6.39 13.61 28.55
CA ARG A 117 -5.50 12.64 29.21
C ARG A 117 -4.88 11.67 28.21
N ARG A 118 -5.67 11.13 27.29
CA ARG A 118 -5.19 10.22 26.24
C ARG A 118 -4.15 10.89 25.34
N LEU A 119 -4.39 12.13 24.92
CA LEU A 119 -3.44 12.89 24.10
C LEU A 119 -2.11 13.14 24.85
N LEU A 120 -2.17 13.47 26.14
CA LEU A 120 -0.98 13.65 26.98
C LEU A 120 -0.19 12.35 27.14
N GLU A 121 -0.86 11.20 27.33
CA GLU A 121 -0.21 9.89 27.40
C GLU A 121 0.51 9.55 26.08
N MET A 122 -0.15 9.82 24.94
CA MET A 122 0.42 9.54 23.63
C MET A 122 1.64 10.41 23.31
N ASN A 123 1.71 11.64 23.81
CA ASN A 123 2.88 12.52 23.65
C ASN A 123 4.18 11.90 24.19
N PHE A 124 4.12 11.03 25.21
CA PHE A 124 5.32 10.35 25.73
C PHE A 124 5.92 9.32 24.77
N THR A 125 5.21 8.96 23.70
CA THR A 125 5.64 7.97 22.71
C THR A 125 6.13 8.56 21.39
N LEU A 126 6.06 9.89 21.25
CA LEU A 126 6.44 10.61 20.03
C LEU A 126 7.87 11.15 20.16
N TYR A 127 8.60 11.15 19.04
CA TYR A 127 10.00 11.61 19.00
C TYR A 127 10.15 13.03 18.45
N TYR A 128 9.31 13.42 17.48
CA TYR A 128 9.44 14.67 16.74
C TYR A 128 8.20 15.55 16.86
N SER A 129 7.02 14.94 16.99
CA SER A 129 5.73 15.61 16.95
C SER A 129 5.05 15.61 18.33
N ARG A 130 4.00 16.43 18.47
CA ARG A 130 3.18 16.49 19.69
C ARG A 130 1.72 16.78 19.37
N TYR A 131 0.81 16.21 20.14
CA TYR A 131 -0.58 16.62 20.19
C TYR A 131 -0.71 18.00 20.84
N ALA A 132 -1.55 18.85 20.26
CA ALA A 132 -1.89 20.17 20.75
C ALA A 132 -3.39 20.46 20.54
N ILE A 133 -3.88 21.46 21.26
CA ILE A 133 -5.23 22.00 21.08
C ILE A 133 -5.08 23.38 20.46
N ASN A 134 -5.70 23.58 19.31
CA ASN A 134 -5.73 24.83 18.56
C ASN A 134 -7.19 25.30 18.45
N GLY A 135 -7.60 26.19 19.35
CA GLY A 135 -9.00 26.54 19.52
C GLY A 135 -9.84 25.32 19.90
N ASP A 136 -10.85 25.01 19.08
CA ASP A 136 -11.71 23.83 19.25
C ASP A 136 -11.16 22.58 18.55
N ASN A 137 -9.97 22.63 17.93
CA ASN A 137 -9.42 21.52 17.16
C ASN A 137 -8.29 20.82 17.88
N ILE A 138 -8.27 19.49 17.77
CA ILE A 138 -7.14 18.65 18.12
C ILE A 138 -6.21 18.62 16.91
N SER A 139 -4.94 18.92 17.15
CA SER A 139 -3.89 19.00 16.14
C SER A 139 -2.68 18.19 16.58
N MET A 140 -1.84 17.81 15.62
CA MET A 140 -0.46 17.41 15.86
C MET A 140 0.46 18.44 15.23
N LEU A 141 1.54 18.76 15.93
CA LEU A 141 2.51 19.78 15.54
C LEU A 141 3.92 19.18 15.44
N PHE A 142 4.67 19.65 14.45
CA PHE A 142 6.11 19.48 14.34
C PHE A 142 6.74 20.86 14.10
N ASP A 143 7.80 21.19 14.84
CA ASP A 143 8.58 22.40 14.59
C ASP A 143 10.08 22.18 14.76
N SER A 144 10.85 23.07 14.16
CA SER A 144 12.30 23.09 14.23
C SER A 144 12.83 24.49 13.98
N ASP A 145 13.87 24.90 14.71
CA ASP A 145 14.70 26.03 14.28
C ASP A 145 15.25 25.76 12.88
N ILE A 146 15.23 26.78 12.02
CA ILE A 146 15.65 26.66 10.61
C ILE A 146 17.09 26.15 10.49
N GLN A 147 17.96 26.54 11.44
CA GLN A 147 19.37 26.15 11.49
C GLN A 147 19.59 24.67 11.85
N THR A 148 18.55 23.98 12.34
CA THR A 148 18.60 22.56 12.72
C THR A 148 17.66 21.69 11.87
N ALA A 149 16.93 22.30 10.94
CA ALA A 149 15.98 21.66 10.02
C ALA A 149 16.69 20.93 8.87
N ASN A 150 17.61 20.03 9.19
CA ASN A 150 18.30 19.21 8.19
C ASN A 150 17.33 18.21 7.53
N PRO A 151 17.60 17.75 6.29
CA PRO A 151 16.70 16.88 5.53
C PRO A 151 16.28 15.61 6.28
N SER A 152 17.19 14.96 7.02
CA SER A 152 16.87 13.78 7.82
C SER A 152 15.89 14.08 8.95
N LYS A 153 16.11 15.17 9.70
CA LYS A 153 15.17 15.61 10.75
C LYS A 153 13.81 15.95 10.17
N LEU A 154 13.76 16.68 9.05
CA LEU A 154 12.52 17.01 8.36
C LEU A 154 11.79 15.75 7.88
N TYR A 155 12.50 14.79 7.29
CA TYR A 155 11.92 13.54 6.82
C TYR A 155 11.25 12.77 7.96
N TYR A 156 11.97 12.48 9.04
CA TYR A 156 11.42 11.70 10.14
C TYR A 156 10.35 12.46 10.93
N GLY A 157 10.52 13.78 11.09
CA GLY A 157 9.54 14.62 11.78
C GLY A 157 8.23 14.73 11.03
N LEU A 158 8.28 15.02 9.73
CA LEU A 158 7.08 15.08 8.88
C LEU A 158 6.46 13.69 8.69
N LYS A 159 7.27 12.63 8.59
CA LYS A 159 6.76 11.25 8.52
C LYS A 159 6.01 10.86 9.78
N GLU A 160 6.56 11.14 10.96
CA GLU A 160 5.88 10.85 12.22
C GLU A 160 4.58 11.67 12.31
N LEU A 161 4.65 12.98 12.05
CA LEU A 161 3.47 13.84 12.06
C LEU A 161 2.37 13.30 11.12
N ALA A 162 2.70 13.04 9.86
CA ALA A 162 1.75 12.64 8.84
C ALA A 162 1.11 11.28 9.14
N THR A 163 1.92 10.25 9.38
CA THR A 163 1.43 8.88 9.57
C THR A 163 0.68 8.71 10.89
N LYS A 164 1.02 9.49 11.92
CA LYS A 164 0.27 9.51 13.19
C LYS A 164 -1.05 10.27 13.06
N THR A 165 -1.07 11.41 12.39
CA THR A 165 -2.31 12.18 12.18
C THR A 165 -3.35 11.36 11.43
N ASP A 166 -2.94 10.67 10.36
CA ASP A 166 -3.80 9.82 9.52
C ASP A 166 -4.26 8.52 10.19
N LYS A 167 -3.51 8.01 11.17
CA LYS A 167 -3.93 6.81 11.92
C LYS A 167 -4.84 7.15 13.10
N GLN A 168 -4.66 8.31 13.70
CA GLN A 168 -5.24 8.62 15.02
C GLN A 168 -6.55 9.38 14.94
N ASP A 169 -6.82 10.05 13.83
CA ASP A 169 -8.13 10.67 13.61
C ASP A 169 -9.28 9.65 13.65
N ASP A 170 -9.12 8.52 12.97
CA ASP A 170 -10.11 7.44 12.94
C ASP A 170 -10.29 6.79 14.30
N LEU A 171 -9.17 6.51 14.99
CA LEU A 171 -9.18 5.90 16.32
C LEU A 171 -9.83 6.83 17.36
N LEU A 172 -9.47 8.11 17.36
CA LEU A 172 -10.01 9.08 18.31
C LEU A 172 -11.50 9.32 18.07
N VAL A 173 -11.94 9.51 16.82
CA VAL A 173 -13.36 9.71 16.51
C VAL A 173 -14.18 8.44 16.80
N GLN A 174 -13.57 7.25 16.67
CA GLN A 174 -14.23 5.99 17.06
C GLN A 174 -14.37 5.86 18.59
N ASP A 175 -13.32 6.19 19.34
CA ASP A 175 -13.29 5.98 20.79
C ASP A 175 -14.04 7.07 21.56
N PHE A 176 -14.20 8.26 20.97
CA PHE A 176 -14.80 9.43 21.63
C PHE A 176 -15.89 10.08 20.78
N THR A 177 -17.15 9.84 21.17
CA THR A 177 -18.35 10.43 20.54
C THR A 177 -18.42 11.96 20.61
N ALA A 178 -17.61 12.58 21.47
CA ALA A 178 -17.48 14.03 21.58
C ALA A 178 -16.70 14.68 20.41
N LEU A 179 -15.99 13.88 19.61
CA LEU A 179 -15.14 14.35 18.52
C LEU A 179 -15.87 14.31 17.18
N LYS A 180 -15.57 15.28 16.32
CA LYS A 180 -16.08 15.36 14.94
C LYS A 180 -14.92 15.27 13.96
N ALA A 181 -15.08 14.45 12.92
CA ALA A 181 -14.15 14.41 11.80
C ALA A 181 -14.12 15.77 11.08
N ILE A 182 -12.95 16.15 10.58
CA ILE A 182 -12.68 17.40 9.86
C ILE A 182 -11.74 17.13 8.69
N ASP A 183 -11.62 18.09 7.77
CA ASP A 183 -10.71 18.10 6.63
C ASP A 183 -10.90 16.98 5.59
N THR A 184 -12.12 16.47 5.40
CA THR A 184 -12.41 15.38 4.44
C THR A 184 -12.64 15.83 2.99
N ASP A 185 -12.65 17.14 2.70
CA ASP A 185 -13.07 17.67 1.39
C ASP A 185 -12.12 17.35 0.23
N HIS A 186 -10.88 16.97 0.52
CA HIS A 186 -9.86 16.63 -0.47
C HIS A 186 -9.91 15.16 -0.93
N LEU A 187 -10.71 14.33 -0.24
CA LEU A 187 -10.88 12.93 -0.58
C LEU A 187 -11.57 12.82 -1.94
N GLN A 188 -10.98 12.03 -2.83
CA GLN A 188 -11.54 11.83 -4.16
C GLN A 188 -12.51 10.65 -4.13
N PRO A 189 -13.83 10.86 -4.30
CA PRO A 189 -14.76 9.75 -4.36
C PRO A 189 -14.46 8.88 -5.59
N ILE A 190 -14.56 7.56 -5.44
CA ILE A 190 -14.53 6.66 -6.60
C ILE A 190 -15.94 6.54 -7.21
N PRO A 191 -16.05 6.20 -8.51
CA PRO A 191 -17.34 5.98 -9.16
C PRO A 191 -18.17 4.91 -8.44
N GLU A 192 -19.49 5.09 -8.42
CA GLU A 192 -20.40 4.14 -7.75
C GLU A 192 -20.30 2.73 -8.34
N GLU A 193 -20.05 2.62 -9.65
CA GLU A 193 -19.79 1.34 -10.34
C GLU A 193 -18.54 0.63 -9.77
N GLU A 194 -17.45 1.37 -9.52
CA GLU A 194 -16.24 0.81 -8.88
C GLU A 194 -16.55 0.34 -7.45
N LYS A 195 -17.34 1.09 -6.67
CA LYS A 195 -17.75 0.70 -5.31
C LYS A 195 -18.57 -0.58 -5.30
N GLU A 196 -19.51 -0.70 -6.24
CA GLU A 196 -20.37 -1.87 -6.34
C GLU A 196 -19.55 -3.13 -6.64
N VAL A 197 -18.65 -3.07 -7.62
CA VAL A 197 -17.77 -4.20 -7.95
C VAL A 197 -16.88 -4.55 -6.76
N LYS A 198 -16.25 -3.56 -6.13
CA LYS A 198 -15.43 -3.78 -4.91
C LYS A 198 -16.23 -4.44 -3.78
N TYR A 199 -17.45 -4.00 -3.53
CA TYR A 199 -18.31 -4.59 -2.49
C TYR A 199 -18.71 -6.04 -2.81
N GLN A 200 -19.09 -6.31 -4.06
CA GLN A 200 -19.44 -7.66 -4.51
C GLN A 200 -18.27 -8.63 -4.36
N TYR A 201 -17.08 -8.24 -4.85
CA TYR A 201 -15.88 -9.07 -4.75
C TYR A 201 -15.38 -9.23 -3.31
N PHE A 202 -15.52 -8.20 -2.48
CA PHE A 202 -15.24 -8.28 -1.06
C PHE A 202 -16.08 -9.36 -0.36
N LYS A 203 -17.41 -9.38 -0.59
CA LYS A 203 -18.29 -10.43 -0.04
C LYS A 203 -17.93 -11.80 -0.60
N LYS A 204 -17.83 -11.90 -1.94
CA LYS A 204 -17.51 -13.13 -2.66
C LYS A 204 -16.25 -13.80 -2.12
N TRP A 205 -15.13 -13.09 -2.00
CA TRP A 205 -13.87 -13.68 -1.56
C TRP A 205 -13.89 -14.14 -0.11
N ILE A 206 -14.61 -13.42 0.76
CA ILE A 206 -14.79 -13.85 2.15
C ILE A 206 -15.64 -15.12 2.19
N GLU A 207 -16.78 -15.15 1.50
CA GLU A 207 -17.67 -16.32 1.45
C GLU A 207 -16.98 -17.55 0.86
N GLU A 208 -16.28 -17.40 -0.27
CA GLU A 208 -15.52 -18.49 -0.91
C GLU A 208 -14.44 -19.05 0.02
N THR A 209 -13.69 -18.19 0.70
CA THR A 209 -12.64 -18.60 1.64
C THR A 209 -13.23 -19.33 2.85
N LEU A 210 -14.31 -18.80 3.44
CA LEU A 210 -14.97 -19.44 4.58
C LEU A 210 -15.61 -20.78 4.20
N ALA A 211 -16.19 -20.89 3.00
CA ALA A 211 -16.70 -22.15 2.47
C ALA A 211 -15.58 -23.20 2.29
N LEU A 212 -14.41 -22.78 1.79
CA LEU A 212 -13.25 -23.66 1.66
C LEU A 212 -12.76 -24.17 3.02
N ILE A 213 -12.70 -23.30 4.03
CA ILE A 213 -12.30 -23.65 5.41
C ILE A 213 -13.29 -24.65 6.03
N ASN A 214 -14.59 -24.45 5.82
CA ASN A 214 -15.62 -25.37 6.32
C ASN A 214 -15.57 -26.76 5.65
N GLY A 215 -14.92 -26.88 4.49
CA GLY A 215 -14.74 -28.14 3.78
C GLY A 215 -13.58 -29.01 4.27
N VAL A 216 -12.79 -28.55 5.25
CA VAL A 216 -11.61 -29.26 5.76
C VAL A 216 -11.64 -29.42 7.28
N ASP A 217 -10.86 -30.38 7.79
CA ASP A 217 -10.68 -30.61 9.23
C ASP A 217 -9.87 -29.46 9.85
N GLN A 218 -10.52 -28.63 10.68
CA GLN A 218 -9.92 -27.38 11.14
C GLN A 218 -8.74 -27.58 12.09
N ASP A 219 -8.71 -28.67 12.85
CA ASP A 219 -7.61 -28.99 13.75
C ASP A 219 -6.40 -29.47 12.95
N LYS A 220 -6.62 -30.41 12.02
CA LYS A 220 -5.58 -31.00 11.18
C LYS A 220 -4.96 -29.99 10.22
N TYR A 221 -5.75 -29.05 9.70
CA TYR A 221 -5.35 -28.08 8.68
C TYR A 221 -5.18 -26.65 9.21
N SER A 222 -5.07 -26.48 10.53
CA SER A 222 -4.99 -25.18 11.20
C SER A 222 -3.94 -24.21 10.62
N GLY A 223 -2.75 -24.69 10.27
CA GLY A 223 -1.72 -23.87 9.63
C GLY A 223 -2.10 -23.38 8.23
N GLY A 224 -2.76 -24.23 7.44
CA GLY A 224 -3.24 -23.89 6.10
C GLY A 224 -4.38 -22.89 6.15
N ILE A 225 -5.31 -23.08 7.09
CA ILE A 225 -6.42 -22.16 7.35
C ILE A 225 -5.89 -20.76 7.71
N ALA A 226 -4.84 -20.68 8.53
CA ALA A 226 -4.20 -19.40 8.84
C ALA A 226 -3.68 -18.70 7.58
N TYR A 227 -3.02 -19.42 6.67
CA TYR A 227 -2.56 -18.84 5.40
C TYR A 227 -3.71 -18.36 4.51
N LEU A 228 -4.82 -19.10 4.43
CA LEU A 228 -6.00 -18.67 3.68
C LEU A 228 -6.58 -17.36 4.24
N LEU A 229 -6.74 -17.31 5.56
CA LEU A 229 -7.29 -16.14 6.25
C LEU A 229 -6.38 -14.91 6.13
N LEU A 230 -5.06 -15.09 6.17
CA LEU A 230 -4.10 -13.99 5.99
C LEU A 230 -4.02 -13.53 4.53
N ALA A 231 -3.94 -14.46 3.58
CA ALA A 231 -3.92 -14.12 2.15
C ALA A 231 -5.20 -13.37 1.75
N LEU A 232 -6.36 -13.76 2.28
CA LEU A 232 -7.61 -13.03 2.10
C LEU A 232 -7.51 -11.58 2.59
N ALA A 233 -6.93 -11.34 3.77
CA ALA A 233 -6.77 -9.99 4.31
C ALA A 233 -5.90 -9.15 3.37
N TYR A 234 -4.76 -9.68 2.93
CA TYR A 234 -3.82 -8.97 2.09
C TYR A 234 -4.37 -8.72 0.69
N ARG A 235 -5.18 -9.65 0.14
CA ARG A 235 -5.91 -9.45 -1.11
C ARG A 235 -6.91 -8.32 -1.02
N ILE A 236 -7.70 -8.29 0.06
CA ILE A 236 -8.67 -7.22 0.29
C ILE A 236 -7.94 -5.88 0.45
N ASP A 237 -6.90 -5.81 1.28
CA ASP A 237 -6.07 -4.62 1.46
C ASP A 237 -5.52 -4.11 0.13
N TYR A 238 -5.05 -5.03 -0.73
CA TYR A 238 -4.44 -4.66 -2.01
C TYR A 238 -5.46 -4.26 -3.10
N LEU A 239 -6.52 -5.06 -3.31
CA LEU A 239 -7.46 -4.87 -4.43
C LEU A 239 -8.62 -3.94 -4.10
N ILE A 240 -9.16 -4.03 -2.89
CA ILE A 240 -10.27 -3.17 -2.45
C ILE A 240 -9.74 -1.81 -2.02
N VAL A 241 -8.56 -1.78 -1.38
CA VAL A 241 -7.93 -0.58 -0.81
C VAL A 241 -8.91 0.13 0.14
N PRO A 242 -9.39 -0.57 1.19
CA PRO A 242 -10.29 0.05 2.15
C PRO A 242 -9.54 1.12 2.96
N GLU A 243 -10.27 2.13 3.42
CA GLU A 243 -9.74 3.19 4.28
C GLU A 243 -10.48 3.20 5.64
N GLY A 244 -9.94 3.97 6.58
CA GLY A 244 -10.49 4.21 7.92
C GLY A 244 -11.05 2.99 8.64
N LYS A 245 -12.30 3.05 9.13
CA LYS A 245 -12.87 1.98 9.98
C LYS A 245 -12.95 0.62 9.29
N LEU A 246 -13.07 0.59 7.96
CA LEU A 246 -13.07 -0.68 7.22
C LEU A 246 -11.66 -1.28 7.18
N LEU A 247 -10.64 -0.46 6.91
CA LEU A 247 -9.24 -0.86 7.00
C LEU A 247 -8.87 -1.33 8.41
N LEU A 248 -9.22 -0.55 9.44
CA LEU A 248 -8.95 -0.90 10.84
C LEU A 248 -9.56 -2.24 11.24
N ALA A 249 -10.76 -2.56 10.75
CA ALA A 249 -11.39 -3.85 11.01
C ALA A 249 -10.61 -5.00 10.35
N LEU A 250 -10.08 -4.79 9.14
CA LEU A 250 -9.23 -5.75 8.43
C LEU A 250 -7.88 -5.94 9.13
N GLU A 251 -7.23 -4.85 9.56
CA GLU A 251 -5.95 -4.91 10.28
C GLU A 251 -6.09 -5.67 11.60
N LYS A 252 -7.18 -5.48 12.33
CA LYS A 252 -7.47 -6.24 13.56
C LYS A 252 -7.55 -7.74 13.32
N ILE A 253 -8.03 -8.18 12.16
CA ILE A 253 -8.05 -9.62 11.80
C ILE A 253 -6.62 -10.13 11.66
N VAL A 254 -5.75 -9.39 10.98
CA VAL A 254 -4.32 -9.74 10.83
C VAL A 254 -3.61 -9.75 12.19
N GLU A 255 -3.89 -8.78 13.06
CA GLU A 255 -3.30 -8.67 14.40
C GLU A 255 -3.62 -9.87 15.31
N ILE A 256 -4.80 -10.50 15.17
CA ILE A 256 -5.17 -11.69 15.95
C ILE A 256 -4.12 -12.80 15.79
N TYR A 257 -3.69 -13.06 14.55
CA TYR A 257 -2.72 -14.11 14.26
C TYR A 257 -1.35 -13.79 14.88
N PHE A 258 -0.86 -12.56 14.66
CA PHE A 258 0.46 -12.12 15.09
C PHE A 258 0.54 -11.72 16.57
N ARG A 259 -0.56 -11.78 17.32
CA ARG A 259 -0.55 -11.51 18.75
C ARG A 259 0.41 -12.46 19.45
N LYS A 260 1.35 -11.89 20.22
CA LYS A 260 2.33 -12.64 21.01
C LYS A 260 1.70 -13.13 22.30
N ASP A 261 0.88 -14.17 22.18
CA ASP A 261 0.23 -14.88 23.26
C ASP A 261 0.36 -16.40 23.06
N ASP A 262 0.01 -17.17 24.09
CA ASP A 262 0.12 -18.62 24.11
C ASP A 262 -1.10 -19.33 23.48
N ARG A 263 -1.97 -18.59 22.78
CA ARG A 263 -3.20 -19.15 22.21
C ARG A 263 -2.88 -20.06 21.02
N PRO A 264 -3.49 -21.25 20.93
CA PRO A 264 -3.34 -22.14 19.78
C PRO A 264 -3.76 -21.47 18.46
N VAL A 265 -3.17 -21.92 17.35
CA VAL A 265 -3.50 -21.42 16.00
C VAL A 265 -4.98 -21.64 15.67
N THR A 266 -5.59 -22.73 16.13
CA THR A 266 -7.02 -23.02 15.93
C THR A 266 -7.93 -21.97 16.59
N GLU A 267 -7.60 -21.53 17.80
CA GLU A 267 -8.33 -20.45 18.51
C GLU A 267 -8.18 -19.12 17.76
N LYS A 268 -6.95 -18.79 17.33
CA LYS A 268 -6.69 -17.58 16.54
C LYS A 268 -7.44 -17.60 15.20
N ASN A 269 -7.48 -18.75 14.52
CA ASN A 269 -8.22 -18.91 13.27
C ASN A 269 -9.71 -18.68 13.49
N GLN A 270 -10.30 -19.20 14.57
CA GLN A 270 -11.71 -18.98 14.89
C GLN A 270 -12.00 -17.49 15.10
N GLU A 271 -11.16 -16.77 15.84
CA GLU A 271 -11.35 -15.32 16.02
C GLU A 271 -11.20 -14.52 14.73
N MET A 272 -10.29 -14.92 13.84
CA MET A 272 -10.17 -14.32 12.51
C MET A 272 -11.43 -14.57 11.66
N ILE A 273 -11.97 -15.80 11.69
CA ILE A 273 -13.22 -16.18 11.01
C ILE A 273 -14.38 -15.31 11.53
N ASP A 274 -14.52 -15.14 12.84
CA ASP A 274 -15.54 -14.29 13.45
C ASP A 274 -15.38 -12.82 13.00
N GLY A 275 -14.14 -12.35 12.85
CA GLY A 275 -13.83 -11.04 12.29
C GLY A 275 -14.35 -10.88 10.86
N TYR A 276 -14.11 -11.88 10.00
CA TYR A 276 -14.62 -11.89 8.62
C TYR A 276 -16.14 -12.00 8.54
N GLN A 277 -16.78 -12.76 9.43
CA GLN A 277 -18.24 -12.84 9.50
C GLN A 277 -18.85 -11.47 9.84
N LYS A 278 -18.26 -10.71 10.76
CA LYS A 278 -18.69 -9.33 11.05
C LYS A 278 -18.51 -8.39 9.86
N LEU A 279 -17.46 -8.61 9.04
CA LEU A 279 -17.29 -7.87 7.78
C LEU A 279 -18.37 -8.23 6.75
N LEU A 280 -18.86 -9.47 6.72
CA LEU A 280 -19.99 -9.90 5.89
C LEU A 280 -21.33 -9.29 6.31
N GLU A 281 -21.47 -8.78 7.52
CA GLU A 281 -22.70 -8.10 7.96
C GLU A 281 -22.81 -6.65 7.46
N LYS A 282 -21.67 -6.02 7.09
CA LYS A 282 -21.63 -4.62 6.65
C LYS A 282 -22.48 -4.39 5.40
N GLN A 283 -23.41 -3.45 5.49
CA GLN A 283 -24.21 -2.99 4.36
C GLN A 283 -23.44 -1.95 3.55
N LYS A 284 -23.97 -1.56 2.39
CA LYS A 284 -23.32 -0.61 1.48
C LYS A 284 -23.09 0.74 2.17
N GLU A 285 -24.03 1.16 3.02
CA GLU A 285 -23.98 2.41 3.80
C GLU A 285 -22.79 2.44 4.78
N ASP A 286 -22.35 1.28 5.26
CA ASP A 286 -21.22 1.11 6.18
C ASP A 286 -19.90 0.72 5.48
N PHE A 287 -19.92 0.60 4.15
CA PHE A 287 -18.78 0.17 3.33
C PHE A 287 -18.34 1.26 2.36
N PHE A 288 -19.28 1.85 1.62
CA PHE A 288 -19.02 2.81 0.54
C PHE A 288 -18.34 4.10 1.01
N PRO A 289 -18.61 4.64 2.22
CA PRO A 289 -17.88 5.81 2.72
C PRO A 289 -16.38 5.58 2.92
N PHE A 290 -15.95 4.32 3.01
CA PHE A 290 -14.54 3.93 3.20
C PHE A 290 -13.84 3.55 1.90
N LEU A 291 -14.46 3.84 0.75
CA LEU A 291 -13.88 3.66 -0.58
C LEU A 291 -13.70 5.02 -1.25
N PHE A 292 -12.49 5.53 -1.21
CA PHE A 292 -12.09 6.78 -1.85
C PHE A 292 -10.62 6.67 -2.28
N ARG A 293 -10.18 7.55 -3.18
CA ARG A 293 -8.76 7.68 -3.53
C ARG A 293 -8.10 8.67 -2.59
N SER A 294 -7.03 8.20 -1.96
CA SER A 294 -6.16 8.98 -1.09
C SER A 294 -4.82 9.21 -1.76
N LYS A 295 -4.16 10.30 -1.38
CA LYS A 295 -2.78 10.58 -1.75
C LYS A 295 -1.88 10.39 -0.55
N PHE A 296 -0.67 9.91 -0.80
CA PHE A 296 0.28 9.60 0.26
C PHE A 296 1.65 10.22 -0.05
N THR A 297 2.35 10.61 1.01
CA THR A 297 3.71 11.15 0.92
C THR A 297 4.71 10.21 1.54
N PHE A 298 4.33 9.55 2.64
CA PHE A 298 5.17 8.63 3.38
C PHE A 298 4.59 7.22 3.43
N SER A 299 5.47 6.23 3.28
CA SER A 299 5.12 4.83 3.52
C SER A 299 4.91 4.58 5.01
N ILE A 300 3.84 3.87 5.34
CA ILE A 300 3.55 3.38 6.71
C ILE A 300 4.35 2.12 7.07
N VAL A 301 4.90 1.44 6.05
CA VAL A 301 5.74 0.25 6.18
C VAL A 301 7.20 0.58 5.86
N THR A 302 8.13 -0.18 6.41
CA THR A 302 9.56 0.03 6.17
C THR A 302 10.06 -0.81 5.00
N PRO A 303 11.09 -0.34 4.28
CA PRO A 303 11.77 -1.17 3.30
C PRO A 303 12.50 -2.31 4.00
N GLN A 304 12.64 -3.44 3.30
CA GLN A 304 13.41 -4.60 3.75
C GLN A 304 14.47 -4.96 2.72
N ASN A 305 15.52 -5.64 3.18
CA ASN A 305 16.47 -6.28 2.28
C ASN A 305 15.71 -7.30 1.42
N TYR A 306 16.04 -7.36 0.13
CA TYR A 306 15.45 -8.31 -0.80
C TYR A 306 15.55 -9.78 -0.33
N LYS A 307 16.62 -10.15 0.38
CA LYS A 307 16.73 -11.48 0.99
C LYS A 307 15.57 -11.82 1.92
N THR A 308 15.09 -10.85 2.72
CA THR A 308 13.93 -11.07 3.60
C THR A 308 12.66 -11.35 2.80
N ILE A 309 12.50 -10.68 1.66
CA ILE A 309 11.38 -10.89 0.73
C ILE A 309 11.47 -12.28 0.10
N ALA A 310 12.65 -12.64 -0.43
CA ALA A 310 12.91 -13.95 -1.04
C ALA A 310 12.69 -15.10 -0.03
N ASP A 311 13.24 -14.99 1.18
CA ASP A 311 13.08 -16.01 2.23
C ASP A 311 11.60 -16.20 2.62
N ALA A 312 10.80 -15.13 2.67
CA ALA A 312 9.37 -15.21 2.97
C ALA A 312 8.59 -15.95 1.85
N ILE A 313 8.89 -15.66 0.59
CA ILE A 313 8.28 -16.32 -0.58
C ILE A 313 8.69 -17.80 -0.62
N TYR A 314 9.98 -18.09 -0.44
CA TYR A 314 10.52 -19.44 -0.37
C TYR A 314 9.79 -20.27 0.70
N ASN A 315 9.69 -19.75 1.93
CA ASN A 315 9.05 -20.44 3.04
C ASN A 315 7.56 -20.71 2.77
N ALA A 316 6.84 -19.77 2.14
CA ALA A 316 5.46 -20.01 1.72
C ALA A 316 5.39 -21.13 0.67
N ASN A 317 6.26 -21.10 -0.34
CA ASN A 317 6.32 -22.10 -1.40
C ASN A 317 6.67 -23.51 -0.90
N GLN A 318 7.50 -23.65 0.14
CA GLN A 318 7.76 -24.95 0.76
C GLN A 318 6.50 -25.57 1.37
N ASN A 319 5.60 -24.75 1.91
CA ASN A 319 4.35 -25.23 2.50
C ASN A 319 3.35 -25.71 1.44
N VAL A 320 3.43 -25.22 0.20
CA VAL A 320 2.53 -25.60 -0.92
C VAL A 320 2.58 -27.10 -1.22
N ALA A 321 3.77 -27.71 -1.15
CA ALA A 321 3.99 -29.11 -1.51
C ALA A 321 3.08 -30.07 -0.71
N TRP A 322 2.96 -29.82 0.60
CA TRP A 322 2.15 -30.67 1.46
C TRP A 322 0.67 -30.66 1.08
N TYR A 323 0.10 -29.50 0.75
CA TYR A 323 -1.32 -29.38 0.35
C TYR A 323 -1.58 -29.95 -1.03
N LYS A 324 -0.60 -29.83 -1.94
CA LYS A 324 -0.64 -30.48 -3.25
C LYS A 324 -0.69 -32.01 -3.10
N ASP A 325 0.19 -32.57 -2.28
CA ASP A 325 0.27 -34.03 -2.05
C ASP A 325 -0.97 -34.57 -1.32
N ASN A 326 -1.62 -33.75 -0.50
CA ASN A 326 -2.87 -34.06 0.19
C ASN A 326 -4.14 -33.76 -0.64
N LYS A 327 -4.01 -33.51 -1.95
CA LYS A 327 -5.12 -33.28 -2.90
C LYS A 327 -6.00 -32.08 -2.54
N LEU A 328 -5.39 -31.01 -2.02
CA LEU A 328 -6.05 -29.73 -1.70
C LEU A 328 -5.52 -28.60 -2.62
N PRO A 329 -5.74 -28.68 -3.95
CA PRO A 329 -5.14 -27.74 -4.90
C PRO A 329 -5.61 -26.29 -4.71
N GLY A 330 -6.87 -26.05 -4.31
CA GLY A 330 -7.36 -24.71 -4.02
C GLY A 330 -6.62 -24.04 -2.85
N ILE A 331 -6.29 -24.80 -1.82
CA ILE A 331 -5.50 -24.33 -0.68
C ILE A 331 -4.04 -24.10 -1.11
N ALA A 332 -3.48 -25.01 -1.91
CA ALA A 332 -2.12 -24.90 -2.44
C ALA A 332 -1.90 -23.63 -3.29
N ALA A 333 -2.89 -23.26 -4.13
CA ALA A 333 -2.84 -22.04 -4.94
C ALA A 333 -2.80 -20.78 -4.07
N GLN A 334 -3.66 -20.69 -3.04
CA GLN A 334 -3.72 -19.52 -2.15
C GLN A 334 -2.50 -19.40 -1.22
N ILE A 335 -1.86 -20.51 -0.83
CA ILE A 335 -0.60 -20.46 -0.08
C ILE A 335 0.53 -19.84 -0.92
N SER A 336 0.51 -20.07 -2.24
CA SER A 336 1.50 -19.43 -3.14
C SER A 336 1.31 -17.91 -3.18
N GLU A 337 0.05 -17.43 -3.11
CA GLU A 337 -0.26 -16.00 -2.97
C GLU A 337 0.19 -15.43 -1.61
N TYR A 338 0.06 -16.19 -0.52
CA TYR A 338 0.37 -15.73 0.84
C TYR A 338 1.77 -15.12 0.97
N GLY A 339 2.81 -15.81 0.49
CA GLY A 339 4.20 -15.35 0.69
C GLY A 339 4.46 -13.98 0.08
N LEU A 340 4.00 -13.77 -1.15
CA LEU A 340 4.19 -12.51 -1.87
C LEU A 340 3.24 -11.41 -1.37
N SER A 341 1.98 -11.74 -1.09
CA SER A 341 1.00 -10.79 -0.53
C SER A 341 1.36 -10.33 0.88
N TYR A 342 1.92 -11.20 1.72
CA TYR A 342 2.47 -10.84 3.02
C TYR A 342 3.59 -9.79 2.90
N CYS A 343 4.52 -10.00 1.96
CA CYS A 343 5.58 -9.05 1.67
C CYS A 343 5.01 -7.71 1.19
N GLN A 344 4.04 -7.72 0.28
CA GLN A 344 3.39 -6.51 -0.24
C GLN A 344 2.64 -5.74 0.86
N TYR A 345 2.02 -6.44 1.80
CA TYR A 345 1.30 -5.85 2.93
C TYR A 345 2.26 -5.28 3.99
N SER A 346 3.33 -6.00 4.30
CA SER A 346 4.18 -5.75 5.46
C SER A 346 5.36 -4.83 5.18
N TYR A 347 5.81 -4.74 3.93
CA TYR A 347 7.07 -4.07 3.56
C TYR A 347 6.87 -3.04 2.44
N SER A 348 7.72 -2.02 2.45
CA SER A 348 7.86 -1.09 1.33
C SER A 348 8.69 -1.75 0.23
N LEU A 349 8.03 -2.52 -0.63
CA LEU A 349 8.70 -3.30 -1.68
C LEU A 349 9.31 -2.41 -2.77
N PRO A 350 10.42 -2.88 -3.40
CA PRO A 350 10.88 -2.36 -4.68
C PRO A 350 9.76 -2.41 -5.74
N ARG A 351 9.56 -1.34 -6.52
CA ARG A 351 8.49 -1.24 -7.54
C ARG A 351 8.44 -2.41 -8.51
N PRO A 352 9.54 -2.97 -9.05
CA PRO A 352 9.45 -4.14 -9.91
C PRO A 352 8.71 -5.31 -9.26
N ILE A 353 8.92 -5.55 -7.96
CA ILE A 353 8.22 -6.62 -7.24
C ILE A 353 6.74 -6.30 -7.12
N THR A 354 6.38 -5.05 -6.78
CA THR A 354 4.97 -4.63 -6.74
C THR A 354 4.29 -4.72 -8.12
N GLU A 355 5.00 -4.42 -9.21
CA GLU A 355 4.48 -4.58 -10.58
C GLU A 355 4.30 -6.06 -10.95
N TYR A 356 5.22 -6.94 -10.55
CA TYR A 356 5.02 -8.39 -10.70
C TYR A 356 3.90 -8.92 -9.82
N PHE A 357 3.75 -8.42 -8.59
CA PHE A 357 2.61 -8.77 -7.75
C PHE A 357 1.29 -8.28 -8.37
N HIS A 358 1.26 -7.08 -8.93
CA HIS A 358 0.11 -6.58 -9.66
C HIS A 358 -0.27 -7.51 -10.83
N LEU A 359 0.70 -7.92 -11.65
CA LEU A 359 0.50 -8.89 -12.72
C LEU A 359 -0.03 -10.23 -12.17
N PHE A 360 0.55 -10.72 -11.07
CA PHE A 360 0.08 -11.92 -10.39
C PHE A 360 -1.40 -11.81 -9.97
N MET A 361 -1.81 -10.66 -9.43
CA MET A 361 -3.21 -10.41 -9.06
C MET A 361 -4.11 -10.31 -10.30
N MET A 362 -3.67 -9.66 -11.38
CA MET A 362 -4.45 -9.60 -12.63
C MET A 362 -4.67 -10.98 -13.26
N ILE A 363 -3.71 -11.89 -13.10
CA ILE A 363 -3.83 -13.27 -13.60
C ILE A 363 -4.82 -14.08 -12.74
N ASN A 364 -4.70 -14.01 -11.41
CA ASN A 364 -5.50 -14.82 -10.49
C ASN A 364 -6.92 -14.27 -10.25
N TYR A 365 -7.10 -12.95 -10.39
CA TYR A 365 -8.36 -12.24 -10.13
C TYR A 365 -8.84 -11.47 -11.36
N GLY A 366 -8.61 -12.01 -12.56
CA GLY A 366 -8.92 -11.33 -13.82
C GLY A 366 -10.38 -10.92 -13.99
N ASP A 367 -11.31 -11.62 -13.32
CA ASP A 367 -12.72 -11.26 -13.30
C ASP A 367 -12.98 -9.93 -12.57
N PHE A 368 -12.33 -9.71 -11.41
CA PHE A 368 -12.38 -8.43 -10.70
C PHE A 368 -11.82 -7.29 -11.55
N PHE A 369 -10.67 -7.50 -12.20
CA PHE A 369 -10.04 -6.49 -13.04
C PHE A 369 -10.89 -6.14 -14.26
N ARG A 370 -11.50 -7.13 -14.91
CA ARG A 370 -12.44 -6.90 -16.01
C ARG A 370 -13.64 -6.08 -15.56
N ASP A 371 -14.22 -6.42 -14.42
CA ASP A 371 -15.46 -5.79 -13.94
C ASP A 371 -15.23 -4.35 -13.46
N ILE A 372 -14.01 -3.98 -13.03
CA ILE A 372 -13.61 -2.57 -12.80
C ILE A 372 -13.04 -1.87 -14.05
N GLY A 373 -13.12 -2.50 -15.22
CA GLY A 373 -12.88 -1.87 -16.53
C GLY A 373 -11.53 -2.13 -17.19
N PHE A 374 -10.67 -3.01 -16.64
CA PHE A 374 -9.46 -3.45 -17.34
C PHE A 374 -9.81 -4.37 -18.51
N LYS A 375 -9.02 -4.32 -19.58
CA LYS A 375 -9.30 -5.06 -20.82
C LYS A 375 -8.39 -6.26 -21.02
N GLU A 376 -7.26 -6.29 -20.33
CA GLU A 376 -6.31 -7.39 -20.43
C GLU A 376 -6.86 -8.66 -19.76
N GLU A 377 -6.93 -9.72 -20.56
CA GLU A 377 -7.30 -11.05 -20.10
C GLU A 377 -6.07 -11.96 -20.18
N TYR A 378 -5.40 -12.12 -19.04
CA TYR A 378 -4.20 -12.96 -18.94
C TYR A 378 -4.52 -14.45 -18.76
N TYR A 379 -5.68 -14.77 -18.18
CA TYR A 379 -6.12 -16.12 -17.91
C TYR A 379 -7.64 -16.23 -18.06
N LYS A 380 -8.08 -17.22 -18.85
CA LYS A 380 -9.49 -17.53 -19.08
C LYS A 380 -9.93 -18.65 -18.15
N LYS A 381 -10.67 -18.32 -17.09
CA LYS A 381 -11.07 -19.29 -16.08
C LYS A 381 -11.99 -20.39 -16.64
N GLU A 382 -12.75 -20.09 -17.68
CA GLU A 382 -13.69 -21.01 -18.34
C GLU A 382 -12.97 -22.10 -19.14
N THR A 383 -11.85 -21.75 -19.79
CA THR A 383 -11.08 -22.69 -20.64
C THR A 383 -9.83 -23.21 -19.94
N GLY A 384 -9.38 -22.58 -18.86
CA GLY A 384 -8.12 -22.87 -18.19
C GLY A 384 -6.90 -22.42 -18.99
N GLU A 385 -7.05 -21.49 -19.94
CA GLU A 385 -6.00 -21.08 -20.85
C GLU A 385 -5.33 -19.77 -20.43
N TYR A 386 -4.00 -19.76 -20.44
CA TYR A 386 -3.17 -18.58 -20.19
C TYR A 386 -2.75 -17.89 -21.48
N ASN A 387 -2.90 -16.56 -21.53
CA ASN A 387 -2.36 -15.73 -22.59
C ASN A 387 -0.86 -15.47 -22.38
N ARG A 388 -0.03 -16.45 -22.76
CA ARG A 388 1.42 -16.42 -22.51
C ARG A 388 2.12 -15.23 -23.15
N GLU A 389 1.71 -14.85 -24.36
CA GLU A 389 2.30 -13.72 -25.08
C GLU A 389 2.10 -12.43 -24.29
N LEU A 390 0.88 -12.18 -23.80
CA LEU A 390 0.57 -10.98 -23.02
C LEU A 390 1.27 -10.98 -21.64
N ILE A 391 1.36 -12.14 -20.98
CA ILE A 391 2.10 -12.29 -19.72
C ILE A 391 3.59 -11.98 -19.93
N PHE A 392 4.21 -12.54 -20.96
CA PHE A 392 5.63 -12.32 -21.26
C PHE A 392 5.90 -10.88 -21.64
N GLN A 393 5.04 -10.28 -22.46
CA GLN A 393 5.14 -8.86 -22.81
C GLN A 393 5.13 -7.98 -21.56
N ARG A 394 4.19 -8.20 -20.63
CA ARG A 394 4.11 -7.38 -19.40
C ARG A 394 5.36 -7.56 -18.52
N ILE A 395 5.91 -8.76 -18.44
CA ILE A 395 7.17 -9.02 -17.72
C ILE A 395 8.33 -8.24 -18.34
N GLU A 396 8.48 -8.29 -19.67
CA GLU A 396 9.55 -7.58 -20.39
C GLU A 396 9.41 -6.06 -20.28
N GLU A 397 8.18 -5.53 -20.30
CA GLU A 397 7.90 -4.11 -20.07
C GLU A 397 8.34 -3.65 -18.67
N THR A 398 8.08 -4.46 -17.64
CA THR A 398 8.55 -4.21 -16.26
C THR A 398 10.08 -4.21 -16.20
N GLU A 399 10.74 -5.22 -16.77
CA GLU A 399 12.22 -5.27 -16.83
C GLU A 399 12.81 -4.04 -17.51
N ALA A 400 12.27 -3.67 -18.68
CA ALA A 400 12.76 -2.56 -19.48
C ALA A 400 12.65 -1.22 -18.75
N ARG A 401 11.52 -0.99 -18.05
CA ARG A 401 11.26 0.22 -17.27
C ARG A 401 12.27 0.43 -16.15
N TRP A 402 12.68 -0.66 -15.50
CA TRP A 402 13.51 -0.61 -14.29
C TRP A 402 15.00 -0.89 -14.53
N LYS A 403 15.40 -1.16 -15.77
CA LYS A 403 16.77 -1.50 -16.17
C LYS A 403 17.83 -0.47 -15.80
N GLU A 404 17.50 0.82 -15.76
CA GLU A 404 18.46 1.86 -15.37
C GLU A 404 18.86 1.71 -13.90
N LYS A 405 17.88 1.43 -13.03
CA LYS A 405 18.06 1.29 -11.58
C LYS A 405 18.55 -0.11 -11.18
N TYR A 406 18.04 -1.16 -11.84
CA TYR A 406 18.34 -2.56 -11.57
C TYR A 406 18.83 -3.25 -12.86
N PRO A 407 20.12 -3.14 -13.22
CA PRO A 407 20.63 -3.63 -14.51
C PRO A 407 20.57 -5.15 -14.67
N GLU A 408 20.68 -5.87 -13.56
CA GLU A 408 20.66 -7.34 -13.48
C GLU A 408 19.24 -7.89 -13.21
N LEU A 409 18.21 -7.03 -13.21
CA LEU A 409 16.82 -7.47 -13.08
C LEU A 409 16.45 -8.38 -14.25
N LYS A 410 16.26 -9.67 -13.96
CA LYS A 410 15.86 -10.66 -14.96
C LYS A 410 14.87 -11.67 -14.38
N PHE A 411 13.69 -11.73 -14.99
CA PHE A 411 12.65 -12.72 -14.76
C PHE A 411 12.74 -13.80 -15.86
N LYS A 412 12.89 -15.07 -15.49
CA LYS A 412 13.09 -16.15 -16.48
C LYS A 412 11.75 -16.73 -16.91
N THR A 413 11.17 -16.16 -17.95
CA THR A 413 9.86 -16.56 -18.49
C THR A 413 9.81 -18.03 -18.96
N ASP A 414 10.95 -18.64 -19.32
CA ASP A 414 11.06 -20.06 -19.69
C ASP A 414 10.79 -21.01 -18.51
N LYS A 415 10.84 -20.52 -17.27
CA LYS A 415 10.56 -21.30 -16.05
C LYS A 415 9.11 -21.31 -15.64
N LEU A 416 8.27 -20.45 -16.22
CA LEU A 416 6.85 -20.38 -15.92
C LEU A 416 6.12 -21.64 -16.38
N LYS A 417 5.33 -22.23 -15.49
CA LYS A 417 4.52 -23.41 -15.74
C LYS A 417 3.07 -23.01 -15.92
N PHE A 418 2.45 -23.45 -17.01
CA PHE A 418 1.07 -23.08 -17.35
C PHE A 418 0.11 -24.27 -17.29
N ASP A 419 0.48 -25.32 -16.55
CA ASP A 419 -0.28 -26.58 -16.49
C ASP A 419 -1.60 -26.44 -15.72
N ASN A 420 -1.60 -25.62 -14.67
CA ASN A 420 -2.73 -25.28 -13.81
C ASN A 420 -2.34 -24.11 -12.88
N GLU A 421 -3.33 -23.56 -12.18
CA GLU A 421 -3.17 -22.43 -11.26
C GLU A 421 -2.08 -22.64 -10.20
N VAL A 422 -2.02 -23.83 -9.58
CA VAL A 422 -1.00 -24.13 -8.56
C VAL A 422 0.40 -24.11 -9.18
N ALA A 423 0.57 -24.76 -10.33
CA ALA A 423 1.85 -24.82 -11.04
C ALA A 423 2.31 -23.42 -11.48
N PHE A 424 1.38 -22.61 -12.00
CA PHE A 424 1.64 -21.25 -12.40
C PHE A 424 2.05 -20.40 -11.20
N ASN A 425 1.21 -20.34 -10.17
CA ASN A 425 1.44 -19.48 -9.01
C ASN A 425 2.78 -19.81 -8.32
N GLN A 426 3.06 -21.10 -8.14
CA GLN A 426 4.33 -21.53 -7.54
C GLN A 426 5.52 -21.14 -8.43
N SER A 427 5.47 -21.41 -9.75
CA SER A 427 6.58 -21.05 -10.64
C SER A 427 6.80 -19.54 -10.74
N PHE A 428 5.71 -18.75 -10.73
CA PHE A 428 5.77 -17.29 -10.82
C PHE A 428 6.38 -16.68 -9.56
N THR A 429 5.95 -17.09 -8.37
CA THR A 429 6.52 -16.58 -7.12
C THR A 429 7.94 -17.08 -6.90
N THR A 430 8.30 -18.29 -7.35
CA THR A 430 9.69 -18.75 -7.36
C THR A 430 10.58 -17.89 -8.26
N GLU A 431 10.13 -17.43 -9.42
CA GLU A 431 10.94 -16.51 -10.23
C GLU A 431 11.12 -15.13 -9.54
N ILE A 432 10.15 -14.69 -8.75
CA ILE A 432 10.28 -13.48 -7.92
C ILE A 432 11.29 -13.67 -6.79
N GLU A 433 11.55 -14.89 -6.31
CA GLU A 433 12.58 -15.20 -5.29
C GLU A 433 14.00 -15.03 -5.84
N TYR A 434 14.20 -15.25 -7.15
CA TYR A 434 15.52 -15.29 -7.78
C TYR A 434 15.91 -14.01 -8.54
N LEU A 435 15.13 -12.94 -8.43
CA LEU A 435 15.47 -11.66 -9.05
C LEU A 435 16.76 -11.09 -8.45
N ASN A 436 17.49 -10.31 -9.24
CA ASN A 436 18.57 -9.47 -8.74
C ASN A 436 18.12 -8.01 -8.73
N LEU A 437 18.10 -7.39 -7.55
CA LEU A 437 17.71 -6.00 -7.31
C LEU A 437 18.86 -5.15 -6.77
N GLU A 438 20.11 -5.55 -7.03
CA GLU A 438 21.26 -4.69 -6.78
C GLU A 438 21.19 -3.43 -7.66
N THR A 439 21.40 -2.28 -7.02
CA THR A 439 21.43 -0.99 -7.70
C THR A 439 22.82 -0.68 -8.23
N LYS A 440 22.89 0.22 -9.23
CA LYS A 440 24.17 0.82 -9.64
C LYS A 440 24.82 1.66 -8.55
#